data_AF-A0AA46SCX5-F1
#
_entry.id   AF-A0AA46SCX5-F1
#
_cell.length_a   1.000
_cell.length_b   1.000
_cell.length_c   1.000
_cell.angle_alpha   90.00
_cell.angle_beta   90.00
_cell.angle_gamma   90.00
#
_symmetry.space_group_name_H-M   'P 1'
#
loop_
_entity.id
_entity.type
_entity.pdbx_description
1 polymer ?
#
loop_
_entity_poly.entity_id
_entity_poly.type
_entity_poly.pdbx_seq_one_letter_code
_entity_poly.pdbx_strand_id
1 'polypeptide(L)'
;MKVVIQTVLNFEGYRGYRSGEFHVRDIDFKADANFAVSIVAYEWIQQQWRETGCRDMVIEKVSWNEENDITEDVKHIEPTVQDDLPFE
;
A
#
# COMPACT_ATOMS: atom_id res chain seq x y z
N MET A 1 -5.07 -7.26 -14.95
CA MET A 1 -3.82 -7.93 -14.55
C MET A 1 -3.94 -8.41 -13.12
N LYS A 2 -3.59 -9.66 -12.84
CA LYS A 2 -3.58 -10.21 -11.48
C LYS A 2 -2.17 -10.11 -10.92
N VAL A 3 -2.03 -9.56 -9.72
CA VAL A 3 -0.74 -9.35 -9.05
C VAL A 3 -0.84 -9.81 -7.60
N VAL A 4 0.23 -10.37 -7.08
CA VAL A 4 0.34 -10.70 -5.65
C VAL A 4 1.14 -9.61 -4.98
N ILE A 5 0.55 -8.93 -4.01
CA ILE A 5 1.20 -7.88 -3.23
C ILE A 5 1.59 -8.47 -1.88
N GLN A 6 2.84 -8.23 -1.48
CA GLN A 6 3.42 -8.61 -0.21
C GLN A 6 3.79 -7.35 0.55
N THR A 7 3.32 -7.22 1.78
CA THR A 7 3.59 -6.08 2.65
C THR A 7 4.20 -6.57 3.94
N VAL A 8 5.31 -5.94 4.32
CA VAL A 8 5.93 -6.06 5.63
C VAL A 8 5.70 -4.74 6.35
N LEU A 9 4.84 -4.79 7.36
CA LEU A 9 4.46 -3.63 8.17
C LEU A 9 4.89 -3.86 9.60
N ASN A 10 5.42 -2.83 10.24
CA ASN A 10 5.78 -2.86 11.65
C ASN A 10 4.79 -2.01 12.43
N PHE A 11 3.98 -2.66 13.27
CA PHE A 11 3.03 -2.01 14.17
C PHE A 11 3.61 -1.99 15.57
N GLU A 12 4.02 -0.82 16.07
CA GLU A 12 4.52 -0.65 17.45
C GLU A 12 5.61 -1.66 17.87
N GLY A 13 6.50 -2.06 16.94
CA GLY A 13 7.56 -3.05 17.17
C GLY A 13 7.21 -4.49 16.76
N TYR A 14 5.96 -4.76 16.38
CA TYR A 14 5.53 -6.04 15.84
C TYR A 14 5.55 -6.05 14.32
N ARG A 15 6.49 -6.82 13.77
CA ARG A 15 6.62 -7.05 12.33
C ARG A 15 5.57 -8.04 11.85
N GLY A 16 4.63 -7.57 11.04
CA GLY A 16 3.61 -8.36 10.37
C GLY A 16 3.93 -8.53 8.89
N TYR A 17 3.93 -9.77 8.42
CA TYR A 17 3.96 -10.10 7.00
C TYR A 17 2.54 -10.45 6.51
N ARG A 18 2.12 -9.82 5.42
CA ARG A 18 0.84 -10.08 4.75
C ARG A 18 1.10 -10.25 3.26
N SER A 19 0.40 -11.20 2.64
CA SER A 19 0.36 -11.35 1.20
C SER A 19 -1.08 -11.46 0.73
N GLY A 20 -1.42 -10.76 -0.34
CA GLY A 20 -2.76 -10.70 -0.88
C GLY A 20 -2.73 -10.65 -2.40
N GLU A 21 -3.79 -11.16 -3.02
CA GLU A 21 -3.93 -11.16 -4.47
C GLU A 21 -4.89 -10.05 -4.89
N PHE A 22 -4.46 -9.24 -5.85
CA PHE A 22 -5.19 -8.06 -6.30
C PHE A 22 -5.33 -8.03 -7.82
N HIS A 23 -6.41 -7.39 -8.26
CA HIS A 23 -6.65 -7.14 -9.68
C HIS A 23 -6.39 -5.66 -10.00
N VAL A 24 -5.37 -5.42 -10.81
CA VAL A 24 -5.02 -4.11 -11.35
C VAL A 24 -5.60 -4.00 -12.77
N ARG A 25 -6.06 -2.80 -13.15
CA ARG A 25 -6.57 -2.57 -14.50
C ARG A 25 -5.44 -2.68 -15.51
N ASP A 26 -5.73 -3.32 -16.64
CA ASP A 26 -4.72 -3.59 -17.69
C ASP A 26 -4.14 -2.30 -18.31
N ILE A 27 -4.97 -1.26 -18.41
CA ILE A 27 -4.60 0.04 -18.98
C ILE A 27 -3.58 0.75 -18.07
N ASP A 28 -3.87 0.84 -16.78
CA ASP A 28 -2.99 1.49 -15.80
C ASP A 28 -1.69 0.71 -15.63
N PHE A 29 -1.77 -0.63 -15.63
CA PHE A 29 -0.60 -1.50 -15.56
C PHE A 29 0.32 -1.36 -16.78
N LYS A 30 -0.24 -1.12 -17.98
CA LYS A 30 0.54 -0.89 -19.20
C LYS A 30 1.20 0.48 -19.25
N ALA A 31 0.59 1.48 -18.60
CA ALA A 31 1.17 2.81 -18.51
C ALA A 31 2.34 2.83 -17.52
N ASP A 32 2.10 2.37 -16.29
CA ASP A 32 3.13 2.21 -15.26
C ASP A 32 2.72 1.11 -14.29
N ALA A 33 3.32 -0.08 -14.45
CA ALA A 33 3.02 -1.24 -13.64
C ALA A 33 3.33 -1.01 -12.15
N ASN A 34 4.46 -0.37 -11.84
CA ASN A 34 4.87 -0.17 -10.46
C ASN A 34 3.93 0.82 -9.78
N PHE A 35 3.66 1.96 -10.41
CA PHE A 35 2.76 2.97 -9.85
C PHE A 35 1.34 2.44 -9.66
N ALA A 36 0.79 1.73 -10.66
CA ALA A 36 -0.55 1.15 -10.57
C ALA A 36 -0.67 0.12 -9.43
N VAL A 37 0.36 -0.70 -9.22
CA VAL A 37 0.39 -1.64 -8.10
C VAL A 37 0.62 -0.94 -6.77
N SER A 38 1.44 0.12 -6.73
CA SER A 38 1.69 0.93 -5.54
C SER A 38 0.42 1.59 -5.00
N ILE A 39 -0.47 2.08 -5.87
CA ILE A 39 -1.77 2.61 -5.44
C ILE A 39 -2.58 1.53 -4.72
N VAL A 40 -2.73 0.35 -5.32
CA VAL A 40 -3.51 -0.75 -4.74
C VAL A 40 -2.85 -1.26 -3.45
N ALA A 41 -1.52 -1.33 -3.40
CA ALA A 41 -0.78 -1.68 -2.21
C ALA A 41 -1.02 -0.67 -1.08
N TYR A 42 -1.00 0.62 -1.40
CA TYR A 42 -1.24 1.69 -0.45
C TYR A 42 -2.67 1.64 0.12
N GLU A 43 -3.69 1.47 -0.73
CA GLU A 43 -5.07 1.28 -0.29
C GLU A 43 -5.22 0.09 0.66
N TRP A 44 -4.55 -1.02 0.35
CA TRP A 44 -4.56 -2.21 1.20
C TRP A 44 -3.84 -1.98 2.52
N ILE A 45 -2.71 -1.27 2.53
CA ILE A 45 -1.99 -0.89 3.74
C ILE A 45 -2.86 0.01 4.63
N GLN A 46 -3.58 0.98 4.04
CA GLN A 46 -4.51 1.82 4.79
C GLN A 46 -5.66 0.99 5.39
N GLN A 47 -6.16 -0.02 4.68
CA GLN A 47 -7.16 -0.93 5.23
C GLN A 47 -6.59 -1.71 6.43
N GLN A 48 -5.40 -2.28 6.31
CA GLN A 48 -4.72 -2.98 7.41
C GLN A 48 -4.49 -2.06 8.62
N TRP A 49 -4.11 -0.80 8.38
CA TRP A 49 -3.93 0.21 9.41
C TRP A 49 -5.24 0.53 10.16
N ARG A 50 -6.36 0.65 9.43
CA ARG A 50 -7.68 0.84 10.04
C ARG A 50 -8.12 -0.39 10.85
N GLU A 51 -7.83 -1.59 10.36
CA GLU A 51 -8.15 -2.85 11.05
C GLU A 51 -7.35 -3.03 12.35
N THR A 52 -6.11 -2.53 12.41
CA THR A 52 -5.27 -2.59 13.62
C THR A 52 -5.59 -1.50 14.65
N GLY A 53 -6.58 -0.65 14.36
CA GLY A 53 -7.01 0.44 15.24
C GLY A 53 -6.19 1.72 15.07
N CYS A 54 -5.69 1.97 13.86
CA CYS A 54 -4.94 3.18 13.51
C CYS A 54 -3.68 3.43 14.36
N ARG A 55 -3.01 2.34 14.77
CA ARG A 55 -1.76 2.40 15.55
C ARG A 55 -0.59 2.89 14.70
N ASP A 56 0.47 3.36 15.34
CA ASP A 56 1.71 3.69 14.64
C ASP A 56 2.21 2.50 13.80
N MET A 57 2.28 2.74 12.50
CA MET A 57 2.62 1.75 11.49
C MET A 57 3.76 2.28 10.63
N VAL A 58 4.82 1.47 10.50
CA VAL A 58 5.94 1.74 9.61
C VAL A 58 5.92 0.75 8.45
N ILE A 59 5.92 1.27 7.24
CA ILE A 59 6.05 0.47 6.02
C ILE A 59 7.52 0.08 5.86
N GLU A 60 7.87 -1.17 6.17
CA GLU A 60 9.25 -1.65 6.04
C GLU A 60 9.55 -2.08 4.61
N LYS A 61 8.65 -2.86 4.00
CA LYS A 61 8.83 -3.39 2.65
C LYS A 61 7.50 -3.64 1.96
N VAL A 62 7.42 -3.28 0.68
CA VAL A 62 6.30 -3.62 -0.18
C VAL A 62 6.84 -4.16 -1.50
N SER A 63 6.42 -5.36 -1.87
CA SER A 63 6.80 -5.97 -3.14
C SER A 63 5.62 -6.59 -3.85
N TRP A 64 5.68 -6.67 -5.17
CA TRP A 64 4.67 -7.36 -5.98
C TRP A 64 5.28 -8.46 -6.85
N ASN A 65 4.54 -9.56 -6.98
CA ASN A 65 4.96 -10.80 -7.64
C ASN A 65 6.34 -11.30 -7.16
N GLU A 66 6.69 -11.05 -5.89
CA GLU A 66 7.96 -11.43 -5.23
C GLU A 66 9.25 -10.88 -5.87
N GLU A 67 9.13 -10.15 -6.98
CA GLU A 67 10.26 -9.71 -7.80
C GLU A 67 10.46 -8.20 -7.76
N ASN A 68 9.36 -7.45 -7.71
CA ASN A 68 9.40 -5.99 -7.87
C ASN A 68 9.20 -5.31 -6.53
N ASP A 69 10.23 -4.62 -6.04
CA ASP A 69 10.15 -3.79 -4.84
C ASP A 69 9.59 -2.42 -5.20
N ILE A 70 8.50 -2.05 -4.53
CA ILE A 70 7.76 -0.78 -4.72
C ILE A 70 7.66 -0.02 -3.40
N THR A 71 8.55 -0.34 -2.46
CA THR A 71 8.49 0.22 -1.10
C THR A 71 8.59 1.74 -1.12
N GLU A 72 9.50 2.28 -1.92
CA GLU A 72 9.71 3.71 -2.02
C GLU A 72 8.53 4.37 -2.75
N ASP A 73 8.04 3.79 -3.85
CA ASP A 73 6.86 4.29 -4.56
C ASP A 73 5.66 4.43 -3.63
N VAL A 74 5.40 3.41 -2.80
CA VAL A 74 4.29 3.40 -1.84
C VAL A 74 4.48 4.44 -0.73
N LYS A 75 5.71 4.69 -0.26
CA LYS A 75 5.99 5.75 0.73
C LYS A 75 5.85 7.15 0.13
N HIS A 76 6.15 7.30 -1.16
CA HIS A 76 5.99 8.54 -1.90
C HIS A 76 4.52 8.84 -2.25
N ILE A 77 3.61 7.87 -2.09
CA ILE A 77 2.17 8.14 -2.13
C ILE A 77 1.81 8.90 -0.86
N GLU A 78 1.91 10.23 -0.94
CA GLU A 78 1.35 11.11 0.07
C GLU A 78 -0.17 10.94 0.05
N PRO A 79 -0.81 10.62 1.20
CA PRO A 79 -2.25 10.73 1.26
C PRO A 79 -2.57 12.18 0.93
N THR A 80 -3.34 12.41 -0.12
CA THR A 80 -3.97 13.70 -0.35
C THR A 80 -5.03 13.85 0.72
N VAL A 81 -4.61 14.17 1.95
CA VAL A 81 -5.52 14.59 3.01
C VAL A 81 -5.96 15.99 2.61
N GLN A 82 -6.99 16.04 1.78
CA GLN A 82 -7.72 17.28 1.58
C GLN A 82 -8.54 17.51 2.85
N ASP A 83 -7.86 18.00 3.89
CA ASP A 83 -8.46 18.49 5.13
C ASP A 83 -9.10 19.87 4.86
N ASP A 84 -10.13 19.88 4.03
CA ASP A 84 -11.03 21.03 3.79
C ASP A 84 -12.35 20.83 4.57
N LEU A 85 -12.32 20.14 5.72
CA LEU A 85 -13.47 20.06 6.60
C LEU A 85 -13.44 21.26 7.56
N PRO A 86 -14.33 22.27 7.41
CA PRO A 86 -14.51 23.25 8.45
C PRO A 86 -15.12 22.53 9.66
N PHE A 87 -14.35 22.42 10.73
CA PHE A 87 -14.92 22.10 12.03
C PHE A 87 -15.82 23.29 12.43
N GLU A 88 -17.13 23.18 12.16
CA GLU A 88 -18.17 24.04 12.73
C GLU A 88 -18.49 23.66 14.19
#